data_AF-A0A382FVT8-F1
#
_entry.id   AF-A0A382FVT8-F1
#
_cell.length_a   1.000
_cell.length_b   1.000
_cell.length_c   1.000
_cell.angle_alpha   90.00
_cell.angle_beta   90.00
_cell.angle_gamma   90.00
#
_symmetry.space_group_name_H-M   'P 1'
#
loop_
_entity.id
_entity.type
_entity.pdbx_description
1 polymer ?
#
loop_
_entity_poly.entity_id
_entity_poly.type
_entity_poly.pdbx_seq_one_letter_code
_entity_poly.pdbx_strand_id
1 'polypeptide(L)'
;VTEKRKRLREKRLKRKRLREHDKNISVRYHDKPQSIERYKPNYEAEESEVDYEILPEPEVISTGTEGKITENKNGNLLVRWVNTNVDNVRLGLGALIFLCSILILNNNLNIKNAYITSSQSLYNVLLMGKSTGDLTMWARQYVVTENPKYKKAYEDHLIVRSGNRADDNGIKKSYDQRFKDIPTEIVPEDDKQKLLDSLSASEFLALKETDAFGLVENGEQDKAIDVLFNKEYDLQKEKTVTPLLEFTKKLQIDVGKLVVTKLYFSYGYIILLCIANLILIFLINDRLDFKISDDD
;
A
#
# COMPACT_ATOMS: atom_id res chain seq x y z
N VAL A 1 -18.44 67.53 -1.21
CA VAL A 1 -19.42 66.43 -0.91
C VAL A 1 -19.53 65.39 -2.05
N THR A 2 -19.42 65.80 -3.30
CA THR A 2 -19.54 64.95 -4.51
C THR A 2 -18.42 63.91 -4.65
N GLU A 3 -17.17 64.27 -4.36
CA GLU A 3 -16.02 63.35 -4.52
C GLU A 3 -15.99 62.22 -3.47
N LYS A 4 -16.35 62.55 -2.21
CA LYS A 4 -16.47 61.56 -1.13
C LYS A 4 -17.52 60.49 -1.43
N ARG A 5 -18.62 60.87 -2.10
CA ARG A 5 -19.66 59.93 -2.54
C ARG A 5 -19.20 59.04 -3.69
N LYS A 6 -18.40 59.58 -4.62
CA LYS A 6 -17.80 58.80 -5.73
C LYS A 6 -16.84 57.73 -5.22
N ARG A 7 -15.92 58.08 -4.31
CA ARG A 7 -14.99 57.14 -3.67
C ARG A 7 -15.71 56.06 -2.86
N LEU A 8 -16.82 56.41 -2.18
CA LEU A 8 -17.60 55.43 -1.43
C LEU A 8 -18.31 54.43 -2.37
N ARG A 9 -18.80 54.89 -3.52
CA ARG A 9 -19.46 54.06 -4.53
C ARG A 9 -18.47 53.08 -5.17
N GLU A 10 -17.25 53.52 -5.49
CA GLU A 10 -16.18 52.66 -6.00
C GLU A 10 -15.75 51.61 -4.98
N LYS A 11 -15.59 51.97 -3.70
CA LYS A 11 -15.29 51.00 -2.64
C LYS A 11 -16.39 49.94 -2.49
N ARG A 12 -17.66 50.32 -2.64
CA ARG A 12 -18.80 49.38 -2.60
C ARG A 12 -18.81 48.46 -3.82
N LEU A 13 -18.52 48.97 -5.01
CA LEU A 13 -18.40 48.15 -6.23
C LEU A 13 -17.24 47.16 -6.15
N LYS A 14 -16.06 47.59 -5.67
CA LYS A 14 -14.89 46.72 -5.49
C LYS A 14 -15.20 45.56 -4.51
N ARG A 15 -15.91 45.87 -3.42
CA ARG A 15 -16.36 44.84 -2.45
C ARG A 15 -17.42 43.89 -3.03
N LYS A 16 -18.32 44.36 -3.90
CA LYS A 16 -19.29 43.48 -4.59
C LYS A 16 -18.58 42.52 -5.55
N ARG A 17 -17.64 43.02 -6.36
CA ARG A 17 -16.84 42.19 -7.28
C ARG A 17 -16.03 41.11 -6.57
N LEU A 18 -15.42 41.44 -5.42
CA LEU A 18 -14.71 40.47 -4.58
C LEU A 18 -15.65 39.36 -4.07
N ARG A 19 -16.85 39.70 -3.60
CA ARG A 19 -17.84 38.70 -3.14
C ARG A 19 -18.38 37.82 -4.26
N GLU A 20 -18.54 38.36 -5.47
CA GLU A 20 -18.96 37.58 -6.65
C GLU A 20 -17.84 36.65 -7.13
N HIS A 21 -16.59 37.11 -7.09
CA HIS A 21 -15.41 36.30 -7.39
C HIS A 21 -15.25 35.15 -6.39
N ASP A 22 -15.39 35.41 -5.08
CA ASP A 22 -15.31 34.36 -4.05
C ASP A 22 -16.46 33.34 -4.16
N LYS A 23 -17.67 33.79 -4.55
CA LYS A 23 -18.80 32.87 -4.82
C LYS A 23 -18.55 31.99 -6.04
N ASN A 24 -17.95 32.52 -7.11
CA ASN A 24 -17.61 31.71 -8.29
C ASN A 24 -16.47 30.74 -8.01
N ILE A 25 -15.54 31.07 -7.12
CA ILE A 25 -14.51 30.15 -6.63
C ILE A 25 -15.15 29.04 -5.78
N SER A 26 -16.07 29.36 -4.86
CA SER A 26 -16.71 28.34 -4.02
C SER A 26 -17.58 27.35 -4.82
N VAL A 27 -18.09 27.73 -5.99
CA VAL A 27 -18.87 26.84 -6.88
C VAL A 27 -17.97 25.91 -7.69
N ARG A 28 -16.69 26.26 -7.94
CA ARG A 28 -15.74 25.41 -8.69
C ARG A 28 -15.02 24.36 -7.84
N TYR A 29 -15.05 24.45 -6.51
CA TYR A 29 -14.42 23.49 -5.60
C TYR A 29 -15.42 22.56 -4.89
N HIS A 30 -16.65 22.47 -5.39
CA HIS A 30 -17.63 21.47 -4.97
C HIS A 30 -17.69 20.24 -5.90
N ASP A 31 -16.59 19.90 -6.58
CA ASP A 31 -16.35 18.49 -6.86
C ASP A 31 -15.87 17.84 -5.56
N LYS A 32 -16.77 16.98 -5.06
CA LYS A 32 -16.73 16.25 -3.80
C LYS A 32 -15.29 15.93 -3.36
N PRO A 33 -14.90 16.16 -2.09
CA PRO A 33 -13.81 15.37 -1.54
C PRO A 33 -14.21 13.92 -1.78
N GLN A 34 -13.40 13.17 -2.52
CA GLN A 34 -13.44 11.71 -2.44
C GLN A 34 -13.15 11.41 -0.99
N SER A 35 -14.21 11.28 -0.20
CA SER A 35 -14.17 10.60 1.08
C SER A 35 -13.48 9.29 0.76
N ILE A 36 -12.32 9.08 1.39
CA ILE A 36 -11.77 7.76 1.57
C ILE A 36 -12.84 7.02 2.39
N GLU A 37 -13.83 6.46 1.71
CA GLU A 37 -14.68 5.43 2.25
C GLU A 37 -13.71 4.34 2.65
N ARG A 38 -13.44 4.27 3.95
CA ARG A 38 -12.83 3.09 4.53
C ARG A 38 -13.67 1.93 4.04
N TYR A 39 -13.07 1.10 3.20
CA TYR A 39 -13.62 -0.16 2.78
C TYR A 39 -14.08 -0.92 4.04
N LYS A 40 -15.38 -0.89 4.30
CA LYS A 40 -16.02 -1.79 5.26
C LYS A 40 -16.25 -3.08 4.46
N PRO A 41 -15.58 -4.19 4.80
CA PRO A 41 -15.93 -5.46 4.19
C PRO A 41 -17.38 -5.75 4.57
N ASN A 42 -18.28 -5.75 3.58
CA ASN A 42 -19.66 -6.17 3.75
C ASN A 42 -19.63 -7.71 3.78
N TYR A 43 -19.35 -8.28 4.94
CA TYR A 43 -19.73 -9.66 5.23
C TYR A 43 -21.20 -9.61 5.66
N GLU A 44 -22.10 -9.65 4.68
CA GLU A 44 -23.42 -10.20 4.94
C GLU A 44 -23.20 -11.68 5.24
N ALA A 45 -23.39 -12.06 6.50
CA ALA A 45 -23.51 -13.46 6.85
C ALA A 45 -24.78 -13.96 6.16
N GLU A 46 -24.62 -14.70 5.07
CA GLU A 46 -25.65 -15.61 4.60
C GLU A 46 -25.82 -16.65 5.72
N GLU A 47 -26.75 -16.37 6.63
CA GLU A 47 -27.38 -17.39 7.47
C GLU A 47 -28.16 -18.31 6.52
N SER A 48 -27.47 -19.28 5.93
CA SER A 48 -28.15 -20.44 5.38
C SER A 48 -28.57 -21.31 6.58
N GLU A 49 -29.86 -21.23 6.89
CA GLU A 49 -30.57 -22.21 7.69
C GLU A 49 -30.38 -23.58 7.01
N VAL A 50 -29.38 -24.32 7.46
CA VAL A 50 -29.25 -25.74 7.15
C VAL A 50 -30.28 -26.45 8.01
N ASP A 51 -31.41 -26.81 7.41
CA ASP A 51 -32.36 -27.76 7.96
C ASP A 51 -31.62 -29.08 8.22
N TYR A 52 -31.34 -29.35 9.50
CA TYR A 52 -30.81 -30.64 9.92
C TYR A 52 -31.95 -31.66 9.80
N GLU A 53 -31.94 -32.45 8.73
CA GLU A 53 -32.75 -33.66 8.64
C GLU A 53 -32.45 -34.54 9.86
N ILE A 54 -33.46 -34.70 10.71
CA ILE A 54 -33.44 -35.58 11.88
C ILE A 54 -33.31 -37.01 11.35
N LEU A 55 -32.09 -37.53 11.39
CA LEU A 55 -31.83 -38.95 11.14
C LEU A 55 -32.55 -39.79 12.20
N PRO A 56 -33.28 -40.85 11.80
CA PRO A 56 -33.97 -41.72 12.76
C PRO A 56 -32.96 -42.40 13.68
N GLU A 57 -33.31 -42.47 14.97
CA GLU A 57 -32.56 -43.19 15.99
C GLU A 57 -32.32 -44.64 15.54
N PRO A 58 -31.07 -45.16 15.64
CA PRO A 58 -30.81 -46.54 15.30
C PRO A 58 -31.47 -47.48 16.32
N GLU A 59 -32.31 -48.37 15.81
CA GLU A 59 -32.89 -49.47 16.59
C GLU A 59 -31.79 -50.34 17.21
N VAL A 60 -31.90 -50.54 18.52
CA VAL A 60 -31.04 -51.42 19.30
C VAL A 60 -31.36 -52.87 18.93
N ILE A 61 -30.59 -53.44 18.02
CA ILE A 61 -30.61 -54.88 17.74
C ILE A 61 -29.65 -55.56 18.73
N SER A 62 -30.21 -56.11 19.81
CA SER A 62 -29.50 -57.03 20.69
C SER A 62 -29.44 -58.42 20.05
N THR A 63 -28.37 -58.71 19.30
CA THR A 63 -28.02 -60.09 18.94
C THR A 63 -26.79 -60.52 19.72
N GLY A 64 -27.06 -61.29 20.78
CA GLY A 64 -26.04 -62.09 21.45
C GLY A 64 -25.47 -63.09 20.48
N THR A 65 -24.19 -62.91 20.15
CA THR A 65 -23.39 -63.99 19.57
C THR A 65 -22.01 -63.90 20.20
N GLU A 66 -21.69 -64.87 21.06
CA GLU A 66 -20.33 -65.13 21.54
C GLU A 66 -19.47 -65.58 20.35
N GLY A 67 -18.94 -64.60 19.63
CA GLY A 67 -17.91 -64.82 18.62
C GLY A 67 -16.54 -64.83 19.27
N LYS A 68 -15.87 -65.99 19.26
CA LYS A 68 -14.44 -66.10 19.52
C LYS A 68 -13.69 -65.06 18.69
N ILE A 69 -13.13 -64.06 19.37
CA ILE A 69 -12.18 -63.11 18.80
C ILE A 69 -10.94 -63.92 18.43
N THR A 70 -10.81 -64.29 17.16
CA THR A 70 -9.51 -64.69 16.63
C THR A 70 -8.64 -63.44 16.61
N GLU A 71 -7.66 -63.38 17.52
CA GLU A 71 -6.63 -62.35 17.56
C GLU A 71 -6.04 -62.14 16.16
N ASN A 72 -6.38 -61.00 15.56
CA ASN A 72 -5.78 -60.56 14.32
C ASN A 72 -4.34 -60.10 14.61
N LYS A 73 -3.40 -61.04 14.52
CA LYS A 73 -1.95 -60.83 14.78
C LYS A 73 -1.31 -59.69 13.95
N ASN A 74 -2.00 -59.20 12.91
CA ASN A 74 -1.52 -58.10 12.08
C ASN A 74 -1.69 -56.71 12.72
N GLY A 75 -2.62 -56.54 13.67
CA GLY A 75 -2.78 -55.26 14.40
C GLY A 75 -1.59 -54.96 15.33
N ASN A 76 -0.86 -55.99 15.75
CA ASN A 76 0.22 -55.89 16.72
C ASN A 76 1.55 -55.45 16.09
N LEU A 77 1.72 -55.57 14.76
CA LEU A 77 2.98 -55.21 14.09
C LEU A 77 3.19 -53.70 13.99
N LEU A 78 2.15 -52.93 13.66
CA LEU A 78 2.22 -51.47 13.59
C LEU A 78 2.44 -50.84 14.97
N VAL A 79 1.68 -51.29 15.97
CA VAL A 79 1.82 -50.80 17.36
C VAL A 79 3.23 -51.09 17.90
N ARG A 80 3.76 -52.29 17.66
CA ARG A 80 5.10 -52.68 18.11
C ARG A 80 6.21 -51.94 17.37
N TRP A 81 6.03 -51.66 16.07
CA TRP A 81 6.96 -50.83 15.30
C TRP A 81 6.96 -49.37 15.77
N VAL A 82 5.77 -48.80 16.00
CA VAL A 82 5.60 -47.43 16.53
C VAL A 82 6.28 -47.34 17.89
N ASN A 83 6.00 -48.25 18.82
CA ASN A 83 6.61 -48.27 20.16
C ASN A 83 8.14 -48.34 20.15
N THR A 84 8.73 -49.03 19.16
CA THR A 84 10.18 -49.13 19.02
C THR A 84 10.80 -47.84 18.44
N ASN A 85 10.02 -47.03 17.71
CA ASN A 85 10.49 -45.84 17.01
C ASN A 85 9.91 -44.52 17.53
N VAL A 86 9.15 -44.52 18.63
CA VAL A 86 8.47 -43.32 19.17
C VAL A 86 9.43 -42.15 19.35
N ASP A 87 10.61 -42.39 19.90
CA ASP A 87 11.58 -41.32 20.17
C ASP A 87 12.13 -40.72 18.86
N ASN A 88 12.33 -41.54 17.82
CA ASN A 88 12.70 -41.07 16.48
C ASN A 88 11.57 -40.25 15.83
N VAL A 89 10.31 -40.68 15.99
CA VAL A 89 9.13 -39.96 15.47
C VAL A 89 8.96 -38.61 16.18
N ARG A 90 9.14 -38.56 17.51
CA ARG A 90 9.09 -37.32 18.29
C ARG A 90 10.18 -36.34 17.87
N LEU A 91 11.40 -36.82 17.68
CA LEU A 91 12.52 -35.98 17.23
C LEU A 91 12.27 -35.46 15.81
N GLY A 92 11.73 -36.30 14.91
CA GLY A 92 11.31 -35.90 13.57
C GLY A 92 10.22 -34.83 13.56
N LEU A 93 9.18 -34.98 14.39
CA LEU A 93 8.12 -33.97 14.54
C LEU A 93 8.65 -32.66 15.14
N GLY A 94 9.53 -32.72 16.14
CA GLY A 94 10.18 -31.53 16.70
C GLY A 94 11.00 -30.77 15.65
N ALA A 95 11.77 -31.50 14.82
CA ALA A 95 12.52 -30.92 13.71
C ALA A 95 11.59 -30.29 12.65
N LEU A 96 10.47 -30.94 12.34
CA LEU A 96 9.46 -30.41 11.41
C LEU A 96 8.85 -29.09 11.93
N ILE A 97 8.45 -29.06 13.20
CA ILE A 97 7.90 -27.85 13.86
C ILE A 97 8.91 -26.70 13.81
N PHE A 98 10.16 -26.99 14.12
CA PHE A 98 11.24 -26.00 14.05
C PHE A 98 11.43 -25.46 12.63
N LEU A 99 11.44 -26.34 11.62
CA LEU A 99 11.60 -25.96 10.22
C LEU A 99 10.42 -25.12 9.72
N CYS A 100 9.18 -25.51 10.05
CA CYS A 100 7.99 -24.71 9.76
C CYS A 100 8.03 -23.33 10.43
N SER A 101 8.52 -23.25 11.67
CA SER A 101 8.68 -21.98 12.39
C SER A 101 9.68 -21.04 11.70
N ILE A 102 10.81 -21.58 11.22
CA ILE A 102 11.79 -20.82 10.42
C ILE A 102 11.17 -20.33 9.11
N LEU A 103 10.39 -21.17 8.42
CA LEU A 103 9.73 -20.79 7.16
C LEU A 103 8.71 -19.66 7.37
N ILE A 104 7.91 -19.72 8.43
CA ILE A 104 6.98 -18.64 8.80
C ILE A 104 7.73 -17.35 9.10
N LEU A 105 8.80 -17.43 9.91
CA LEU A 105 9.61 -16.26 10.26
C LEU A 105 10.21 -15.61 9.00
N ASN A 106 10.81 -16.40 8.11
CA ASN A 106 11.36 -15.91 6.85
C ASN A 106 10.28 -15.26 5.97
N ASN A 107 9.10 -15.87 5.88
CA ASN A 107 7.98 -15.30 5.14
C ASN A 107 7.54 -13.95 5.70
N ASN A 108 7.39 -13.84 7.03
CA ASN A 108 7.03 -12.59 7.70
C ASN A 108 8.08 -11.49 7.51
N LEU A 109 9.36 -11.83 7.58
CA LEU A 109 10.44 -10.87 7.30
C LEU A 109 10.39 -10.37 5.86
N ASN A 110 10.14 -11.25 4.89
CA ASN A 110 10.00 -10.87 3.49
C ASN A 110 8.78 -9.97 3.24
N ILE A 111 7.63 -10.26 3.87
CA ILE A 111 6.45 -9.38 3.79
C ILE A 111 6.76 -8.01 4.37
N LYS A 112 7.40 -7.95 5.55
CA LYS A 112 7.78 -6.70 6.20
C LYS A 112 8.71 -5.88 5.32
N ASN A 113 9.72 -6.50 4.72
CA ASN A 113 10.64 -5.84 3.80
C ASN A 113 9.92 -5.31 2.56
N ALA A 114 9.07 -6.14 1.93
CA ALA A 114 8.28 -5.73 0.78
C ALA A 114 7.37 -4.53 1.10
N TYR A 115 6.74 -4.52 2.29
CA TYR A 115 5.91 -3.42 2.74
C TYR A 115 6.69 -2.12 2.98
N ILE A 116 7.85 -2.21 3.65
CA ILE A 116 8.73 -1.05 3.91
C ILE A 116 9.18 -0.45 2.58
N THR A 117 9.74 -1.27 1.69
CA THR A 117 10.25 -0.82 0.40
C THR A 117 9.15 -0.24 -0.49
N SER A 118 7.97 -0.88 -0.51
CA SER A 118 6.81 -0.33 -1.22
C SER A 118 6.38 1.02 -0.66
N SER A 119 6.28 1.14 0.67
CA SER A 119 5.89 2.40 1.33
C SER A 119 6.88 3.52 1.02
N GLN A 120 8.18 3.22 1.01
CA GLN A 120 9.23 4.16 0.61
C GLN A 120 9.10 4.57 -0.87
N SER A 121 8.82 3.60 -1.75
CA SER A 121 8.62 3.86 -3.18
C SER A 121 7.40 4.74 -3.44
N LEU A 122 6.29 4.44 -2.77
CA LEU A 122 5.07 5.25 -2.80
C LEU A 122 5.33 6.67 -2.28
N TYR A 123 6.03 6.79 -1.16
CA TYR A 123 6.41 8.08 -0.60
C TYR A 123 7.23 8.91 -1.59
N ASN A 124 8.24 8.31 -2.23
CA ASN A 124 9.08 9.01 -3.22
C ASN A 124 8.26 9.51 -4.42
N VAL A 125 7.33 8.70 -4.93
CA VAL A 125 6.47 9.09 -6.06
C VAL A 125 5.49 10.19 -5.66
N LEU A 126 4.87 10.11 -4.48
CA LEU A 126 3.98 11.14 -3.97
C LEU A 126 4.72 12.46 -3.72
N LEU A 127 5.94 12.38 -3.18
CA LEU A 127 6.80 13.53 -2.97
C LEU A 127 7.11 14.24 -4.30
N MET A 128 7.40 13.48 -5.35
CA MET A 128 7.60 14.05 -6.69
C MET A 128 6.34 14.71 -7.22
N GLY A 129 5.19 14.02 -7.16
CA GLY A 129 3.92 14.58 -7.64
C GLY A 129 3.58 15.89 -6.94
N LYS A 130 3.78 15.95 -5.61
CA LYS A 130 3.64 17.17 -4.83
C LYS A 130 4.61 18.26 -5.29
N SER A 131 5.89 17.94 -5.43
CA SER A 131 6.91 18.90 -5.84
C SER A 131 6.64 19.49 -7.23
N THR A 132 6.24 18.68 -8.21
CA THR A 132 5.81 19.19 -9.53
C THR A 132 4.61 20.11 -9.37
N GLY A 133 3.63 19.72 -8.54
CA GLY A 133 2.49 20.56 -8.21
C GLY A 133 2.89 21.93 -7.65
N ASP A 134 3.77 21.93 -6.64
CA ASP A 134 4.26 23.13 -5.96
C ASP A 134 5.06 24.03 -6.91
N LEU A 135 5.95 23.46 -7.75
CA LEU A 135 6.69 24.20 -8.78
C LEU A 135 5.74 24.90 -9.76
N THR A 136 4.78 24.16 -10.33
CA THR A 136 3.81 24.74 -11.28
C THR A 136 2.95 25.84 -10.63
N MET A 137 2.61 25.67 -9.35
CA MET A 137 1.86 26.65 -8.58
C MET A 137 2.67 27.92 -8.35
N TRP A 138 3.90 27.80 -7.86
CA TRP A 138 4.77 28.96 -7.60
C TRP A 138 5.11 29.71 -8.89
N ALA A 139 5.37 28.99 -9.98
CA ALA A 139 5.62 29.60 -11.27
C ALA A 139 4.42 30.44 -11.75
N ARG A 140 3.22 29.86 -11.71
CA ARG A 140 1.97 30.57 -12.07
C ARG A 140 1.70 31.76 -11.16
N GLN A 141 1.91 31.62 -9.84
CA GLN A 141 1.72 32.74 -8.92
C GLN A 141 2.72 33.86 -9.13
N TYR A 142 3.99 33.55 -9.42
CA TYR A 142 4.99 34.54 -9.75
C TYR A 142 4.60 35.30 -11.02
N VAL A 143 4.26 34.59 -12.10
CA VAL A 143 3.89 35.20 -13.38
C VAL A 143 2.67 36.10 -13.27
N VAL A 144 1.69 35.75 -12.43
CA VAL A 144 0.48 36.58 -12.24
C VAL A 144 0.70 37.77 -11.30
N THR A 145 1.55 37.63 -10.28
CA THR A 145 1.66 38.62 -9.19
C THR A 145 2.94 39.44 -9.19
N GLU A 146 3.94 39.01 -9.96
CA GLU A 146 5.32 39.54 -9.99
C GLU A 146 6.01 39.55 -8.62
N ASN A 147 5.45 38.81 -7.64
CA ASN A 147 5.97 38.83 -6.29
C ASN A 147 7.23 37.95 -6.18
N PRO A 148 8.41 38.51 -5.87
CA PRO A 148 9.67 37.76 -5.85
C PRO A 148 9.69 36.63 -4.81
N LYS A 149 8.78 36.66 -3.82
CA LYS A 149 8.60 35.55 -2.86
C LYS A 149 8.34 34.22 -3.57
N TYR A 150 7.53 34.21 -4.63
CA TYR A 150 7.17 32.97 -5.34
C TYR A 150 8.31 32.47 -6.21
N LYS A 151 9.04 33.38 -6.86
CA LYS A 151 10.26 33.02 -7.60
C LYS A 151 11.30 32.39 -6.67
N LYS A 152 11.55 32.99 -5.51
CA LYS A 152 12.47 32.43 -4.52
C LYS A 152 12.02 31.05 -4.02
N ALA A 153 10.74 30.89 -3.70
CA ALA A 153 10.19 29.60 -3.26
C ALA A 153 10.35 28.52 -4.34
N TYR A 154 10.15 28.88 -5.60
CA TYR A 154 10.35 28.01 -6.75
C TYR A 154 11.83 27.56 -6.88
N GLU A 155 12.77 28.51 -6.86
CA GLU A 155 14.21 28.24 -6.94
C GLU A 155 14.69 27.37 -5.78
N ASP A 156 14.27 27.69 -4.55
CA ASP A 156 14.59 26.89 -3.37
C ASP A 156 14.09 25.44 -3.52
N HIS A 157 12.92 25.24 -4.13
CA HIS A 157 12.37 23.92 -4.37
C HIS A 157 13.12 23.14 -5.45
N LEU A 158 13.64 23.79 -6.50
CA LEU A 158 14.51 23.16 -7.50
C LEU A 158 15.85 22.69 -6.89
N ILE A 159 16.41 23.45 -5.95
CA ILE A 159 17.65 23.08 -5.24
C ILE A 159 17.42 21.81 -4.40
N VAL A 160 16.27 21.67 -3.75
CA VAL A 160 15.91 20.44 -3.01
C VAL A 160 15.72 19.27 -3.98
N ARG A 161 14.98 19.48 -5.07
CA ARG A 161 14.71 18.43 -6.08
C ARG A 161 15.98 17.87 -6.72
N SER A 162 16.96 18.73 -6.98
CA SER A 162 18.27 18.34 -7.52
C SER A 162 19.17 17.63 -6.49
N GLY A 163 18.76 17.55 -5.22
CA GLY A 163 19.55 16.93 -4.15
C GLY A 163 20.69 17.81 -3.63
N ASN A 164 20.71 19.09 -4.00
CA ASN A 164 21.73 20.03 -3.53
C ASN A 164 21.46 20.48 -2.08
N ARG A 165 20.18 20.54 -1.70
CA ARG A 165 19.72 20.78 -0.33
C ARG A 165 18.92 19.58 0.18
N ALA A 166 18.95 19.36 1.49
CA ALA A 166 18.09 18.37 2.14
C ALA A 166 16.61 18.76 2.00
N ASP A 167 15.74 17.76 1.91
CA ASP A 167 14.30 17.95 2.01
C ASP A 167 13.86 18.25 3.45
N ASP A 168 12.55 18.43 3.65
CA ASP A 168 11.94 18.70 4.96
C ASP A 168 12.22 17.58 5.99
N ASN A 169 12.61 16.39 5.54
CA ASN A 169 12.97 15.25 6.38
C ASN A 169 14.48 15.13 6.61
N GLY A 170 15.28 16.11 6.16
CA GLY A 170 16.74 16.09 6.30
C GLY A 170 17.45 15.17 5.29
N ILE A 171 16.74 14.63 4.29
CA ILE A 171 17.31 13.69 3.31
C ILE A 171 17.86 14.47 2.12
N LYS A 172 19.18 14.39 1.90
CA LYS A 172 19.88 14.97 0.75
C LYS A 172 20.02 13.95 -0.39
N LYS A 173 18.95 13.77 -1.17
CA LYS A 173 18.91 12.91 -2.37
C LYS A 173 18.11 13.55 -3.48
N SER A 174 18.62 13.50 -4.71
CA SER A 174 17.89 13.97 -5.89
C SER A 174 16.71 13.05 -6.22
N TYR A 175 15.74 13.56 -6.97
CA TYR A 175 14.58 12.73 -7.36
C TYR A 175 14.96 11.62 -8.35
N ASP A 176 15.90 11.88 -9.26
CA ASP A 176 16.48 10.86 -10.13
C ASP A 176 17.08 9.70 -9.31
N GLN A 177 17.87 10.02 -8.27
CA GLN A 177 18.42 9.00 -7.37
C GLN A 177 17.32 8.24 -6.63
N ARG A 178 16.29 8.93 -6.14
CA ARG A 178 15.17 8.29 -5.43
C ARG A 178 14.41 7.28 -6.31
N PHE A 179 14.28 7.53 -7.61
CA PHE A 179 13.69 6.56 -8.53
C PHE A 179 14.64 5.42 -8.88
N LYS A 180 15.93 5.71 -9.08
CA LYS A 180 16.94 4.67 -9.31
C LYS A 180 17.06 3.70 -8.15
N ASP A 181 16.91 4.20 -6.92
CA ASP A 181 16.93 3.43 -5.68
C ASP A 181 15.70 2.53 -5.48
N ILE A 182 14.64 2.68 -6.28
CA ILE A 182 13.47 1.79 -6.21
C ILE A 182 13.88 0.38 -6.67
N PRO A 183 13.72 -0.64 -5.81
CA PRO A 183 14.09 -2.00 -6.14
C PRO A 183 13.18 -2.60 -7.20
N THR A 184 13.80 -3.29 -8.16
CA THR A 184 13.13 -3.92 -9.30
C THR A 184 12.32 -5.15 -8.92
N GLU A 185 12.61 -5.74 -7.76
CA GLU A 185 11.88 -6.88 -7.20
C GLU A 185 10.41 -6.55 -6.91
N ILE A 186 10.11 -5.28 -6.63
CA ILE A 186 8.76 -4.80 -6.31
C ILE A 186 8.16 -4.05 -7.48
N VAL A 187 9.00 -3.36 -8.25
CA VAL A 187 8.59 -2.49 -9.34
C VAL A 187 9.24 -2.96 -10.64
N PRO A 188 8.45 -3.42 -11.62
CA PRO A 188 8.97 -3.76 -12.94
C PRO A 188 9.77 -2.61 -13.57
N GLU A 189 10.83 -2.93 -14.29
CA GLU A 189 11.67 -1.92 -14.95
C GLU A 189 10.88 -1.03 -15.92
N ASP A 190 9.87 -1.57 -16.60
CA ASP A 190 8.99 -0.79 -17.49
C ASP A 190 8.26 0.33 -16.74
N ASP A 191 7.83 0.07 -15.49
CA ASP A 191 7.16 1.09 -14.69
C ASP A 191 8.17 2.11 -14.15
N LYS A 192 9.39 1.66 -13.83
CA LYS A 192 10.49 2.55 -13.46
C LYS A 192 10.85 3.50 -14.62
N GLN A 193 10.87 3.01 -15.85
CA GLN A 193 11.11 3.82 -17.02
C GLN A 193 10.03 4.90 -17.19
N LYS A 194 8.75 4.56 -17.00
CA LYS A 194 7.66 5.55 -17.03
C LYS A 194 7.81 6.64 -15.97
N LEU A 195 8.33 6.31 -14.79
CA LEU A 195 8.65 7.30 -13.74
C LEU A 195 9.80 8.23 -14.17
N LEU A 196 10.84 7.68 -14.82
CA LEU A 196 11.94 8.48 -15.37
C LEU A 196 11.48 9.37 -16.52
N ASP A 197 10.58 8.87 -17.38
CA ASP A 197 9.98 9.66 -18.46
C ASP A 197 9.14 10.81 -17.88
N SER A 198 8.36 10.56 -16.82
CA SER A 198 7.65 11.60 -16.06
C SER A 198 8.63 12.63 -15.46
N LEU A 199 9.79 12.20 -14.96
CA LEU A 199 10.81 13.11 -14.45
C LEU A 199 11.35 14.03 -15.54
N SER A 200 11.66 13.48 -16.72
CA SER A 200 12.12 14.26 -17.87
C SER A 200 11.07 15.27 -18.34
N ALA A 201 9.78 14.87 -18.37
CA ALA A 201 8.67 15.76 -18.70
C ALA A 201 8.54 16.90 -17.66
N SER A 202 8.77 16.58 -16.38
CA SER A 202 8.77 17.59 -15.32
C SER A 202 9.96 18.56 -15.40
N GLU A 203 11.14 18.10 -15.84
CA GLU A 203 12.28 18.99 -16.10
C GLU A 203 12.02 19.93 -17.27
N PHE A 204 11.38 19.43 -18.33
CA PHE A 204 10.94 20.25 -19.45
C PHE A 204 9.93 21.33 -19.03
N LEU A 205 9.00 21.01 -18.13
CA LEU A 205 8.10 22.01 -17.54
C LEU A 205 8.87 23.08 -16.75
N ALA A 206 9.84 22.67 -15.94
CA ALA A 206 10.65 23.60 -15.16
C ALA A 206 11.45 24.58 -16.04
N LEU A 207 11.89 24.14 -17.22
CA LEU A 207 12.51 25.01 -18.23
C LEU A 207 11.51 26.03 -18.77
N LYS A 208 10.32 25.61 -19.21
CA LYS A 208 9.26 26.54 -19.67
C LYS A 208 8.85 27.54 -18.59
N GLU A 209 8.81 27.11 -17.33
CA GLU A 209 8.52 27.98 -16.19
C GLU A 209 9.61 29.04 -15.99
N THR A 210 10.87 28.65 -16.15
CA THR A 210 12.01 29.58 -16.08
C THR A 210 12.01 30.57 -17.26
N ASP A 211 11.69 30.11 -18.46
CA ASP A 211 11.55 30.98 -19.64
C ASP A 211 10.43 32.02 -19.43
N ALA A 212 9.31 31.61 -18.83
CA ALA A 212 8.23 32.50 -18.47
C ALA A 212 8.66 33.55 -17.44
N PHE A 213 9.58 33.23 -16.53
CA PHE A 213 10.12 34.21 -15.57
C PHE A 213 10.94 35.28 -16.29
N GLY A 214 11.73 34.90 -17.29
CA GLY A 214 12.46 35.86 -18.14
C GLY A 214 11.51 36.82 -18.88
N LEU A 215 10.36 36.33 -19.35
CA LEU A 215 9.34 37.19 -19.97
C LEU A 215 8.76 38.21 -18.99
N VAL A 216 8.48 37.82 -17.74
CA VAL A 216 8.03 38.75 -16.69
C VAL A 216 9.09 39.82 -16.41
N GLU A 217 10.35 39.43 -16.32
CA GLU A 217 11.47 40.35 -16.06
C GLU A 217 11.69 41.36 -17.19
N ASN A 218 11.36 40.97 -18.43
CA ASN A 218 11.38 41.85 -19.59
C ASN A 218 10.13 42.73 -19.72
N GLY A 219 9.18 42.65 -18.77
CA GLY A 219 7.92 43.40 -18.79
C GLY A 219 6.86 42.82 -19.73
N GLU A 220 7.05 41.59 -20.23
CA GLU A 220 6.12 40.91 -21.14
C GLU A 220 5.19 39.93 -20.38
N GLN A 221 4.55 40.42 -19.31
CA GLN A 221 3.77 39.59 -18.39
C GLN A 221 2.63 38.82 -19.08
N ASP A 222 1.92 39.44 -20.02
CA ASP A 222 0.82 38.80 -20.74
C ASP A 222 1.28 37.56 -21.52
N LYS A 223 2.47 37.63 -22.16
CA LYS A 223 3.04 36.48 -22.87
C LYS A 223 3.46 35.39 -21.89
N ALA A 224 4.01 35.75 -20.73
CA ALA A 224 4.36 34.79 -19.69
C ALA A 224 3.12 34.05 -19.17
N ILE A 225 2.00 34.76 -18.99
CA ILE A 225 0.71 34.17 -18.61
C ILE A 225 0.25 33.20 -19.71
N ASP A 226 0.26 33.63 -20.98
CA ASP A 226 -0.13 32.78 -22.10
C ASP A 226 0.73 31.50 -22.19
N VAL A 227 2.01 31.56 -21.84
CA VAL A 227 2.90 30.38 -21.82
C VAL A 227 2.51 29.36 -20.74
N LEU A 228 2.16 29.79 -19.53
CA LEU A 228 1.89 28.89 -18.38
C LEU A 228 0.42 28.48 -18.20
N PHE A 229 -0.50 29.18 -18.85
CA PHE A 229 -1.94 28.95 -18.75
C PHE A 229 -2.57 28.44 -20.05
N ASN A 230 -1.77 28.14 -21.07
CA ASN A 230 -2.27 27.49 -22.28
C ASN A 230 -2.51 25.98 -22.10
N LYS A 231 -3.30 25.43 -23.01
CA LYS A 231 -3.65 24.01 -23.05
C LYS A 231 -2.43 23.10 -23.26
N GLU A 232 -1.40 23.55 -23.98
CA GLU A 232 -0.21 22.75 -24.23
C GLU A 232 0.58 22.50 -22.94
N TYR A 233 0.71 23.53 -22.10
CA TYR A 233 1.33 23.43 -20.79
C TYR A 233 0.55 22.46 -19.88
N ASP A 234 -0.78 22.55 -19.86
CA ASP A 234 -1.61 21.62 -19.09
C ASP A 234 -1.44 20.16 -19.57
N LEU A 235 -1.35 19.92 -20.87
CA LEU A 235 -1.07 18.60 -21.44
C LEU A 235 0.32 18.07 -21.03
N GLN A 236 1.33 18.94 -20.95
CA GLN A 236 2.67 18.55 -20.49
C GLN A 236 2.68 18.24 -18.98
N LYS A 237 1.92 19.01 -18.19
CA LYS A 237 1.69 18.72 -16.78
C LYS A 237 1.02 17.37 -16.58
N GLU A 238 0.03 17.04 -17.40
CA GLU A 238 -0.64 15.75 -17.38
C GLU A 238 0.33 14.59 -17.66
N LYS A 239 1.22 14.72 -18.65
CA LYS A 239 2.28 13.72 -18.92
C LYS A 239 3.21 13.48 -17.73
N THR A 240 3.37 14.46 -16.85
CA THR A 240 4.13 14.29 -15.62
C THR A 240 3.31 13.55 -14.55
N VAL A 241 2.07 13.97 -14.32
CA VAL A 241 1.28 13.49 -13.18
C VAL A 241 0.65 12.11 -13.43
N THR A 242 0.18 11.83 -14.65
CA THR A 242 -0.54 10.60 -14.97
C THR A 242 0.28 9.33 -14.71
N PRO A 243 1.55 9.22 -15.16
CA PRO A 243 2.38 8.05 -14.86
C PRO A 243 2.59 7.83 -13.35
N LEU A 244 2.71 8.92 -12.58
CA LEU A 244 2.84 8.84 -11.12
C LEU A 244 1.57 8.25 -10.48
N LEU A 245 0.39 8.72 -10.92
CA LEU A 245 -0.90 8.22 -10.45
C LEU A 245 -1.12 6.75 -10.82
N GLU A 246 -0.84 6.38 -12.07
CA GLU A 246 -0.93 4.99 -12.52
C GLU A 246 0.00 4.08 -11.71
N PHE A 247 1.24 4.52 -11.49
CA PHE A 247 2.21 3.81 -10.67
C PHE A 247 1.71 3.62 -9.23
N THR A 248 1.24 4.68 -8.58
CA THR A 248 0.76 4.57 -7.19
C THR A 248 -0.40 3.60 -7.05
N LYS A 249 -1.35 3.62 -7.99
CA LYS A 249 -2.47 2.66 -8.02
C LYS A 249 -1.99 1.23 -8.22
N LYS A 250 -1.10 1.02 -9.20
CA LYS A 250 -0.55 -0.31 -9.50
C LYS A 250 0.22 -0.87 -8.30
N LEU A 251 1.10 -0.08 -7.71
CA LEU A 251 1.88 -0.48 -6.55
C LEU A 251 0.99 -0.87 -5.36
N GLN A 252 -0.09 -0.11 -5.09
CA GLN A 252 -1.05 -0.45 -4.04
C GLN A 252 -1.74 -1.80 -4.30
N ILE A 253 -2.16 -2.06 -5.55
CA ILE A 253 -2.78 -3.33 -5.94
C ILE A 253 -1.80 -4.48 -5.77
N ASP A 254 -0.57 -4.34 -6.26
CA ASP A 254 0.43 -5.41 -6.28
C ASP A 254 0.90 -5.76 -4.86
N VAL A 255 1.07 -4.76 -4.01
CA VAL A 255 1.38 -4.97 -2.58
C VAL A 255 0.22 -5.65 -1.88
N GLY A 256 -1.02 -5.23 -2.16
CA GLY A 256 -2.22 -5.89 -1.62
C GLY A 256 -2.25 -7.38 -1.97
N LYS A 257 -2.01 -7.72 -3.25
CA LYS A 257 -1.94 -9.11 -3.72
C LYS A 257 -0.80 -9.89 -3.06
N LEU A 258 0.38 -9.29 -2.94
CA LEU A 258 1.54 -9.92 -2.32
C LEU A 258 1.28 -10.22 -0.83
N VAL A 259 0.74 -9.26 -0.09
CA VAL A 259 0.37 -9.45 1.33
C VAL A 259 -0.64 -10.58 1.47
N VAL A 260 -1.73 -10.55 0.71
CA VAL A 260 -2.78 -11.59 0.78
C VAL A 260 -2.22 -12.97 0.44
N THR A 261 -1.45 -13.09 -0.63
CA THR A 261 -0.86 -14.37 -1.06
C THR A 261 0.06 -14.94 0.01
N LYS A 262 0.96 -14.12 0.56
CA LYS A 262 1.91 -14.58 1.59
C LYS A 262 1.23 -14.88 2.93
N LEU A 263 0.12 -14.19 3.24
CA LEU A 263 -0.71 -14.44 4.42
C LEU A 263 -1.41 -15.81 4.32
N TYR A 264 -1.95 -16.19 3.16
CA TYR A 264 -2.50 -17.53 2.92
C TYR A 264 -1.44 -18.63 3.13
N PHE A 265 -0.22 -18.44 2.61
CA PHE A 265 0.88 -19.38 2.87
C PHE A 265 1.20 -19.48 4.37
N SER A 266 1.23 -18.35 5.09
CA SER A 266 1.48 -18.32 6.53
C SER A 266 0.42 -19.12 7.31
N TYR A 267 -0.87 -18.94 6.98
CA TYR A 267 -1.95 -19.72 7.60
C TYR A 267 -1.82 -21.22 7.32
N GLY A 268 -1.44 -21.60 6.10
CA GLY A 268 -1.17 -23.00 5.77
C GLY A 268 -0.10 -23.62 6.69
N TYR A 269 1.00 -22.91 6.94
CA TYR A 269 2.03 -23.37 7.87
C TYR A 269 1.55 -23.41 9.32
N ILE A 270 0.73 -22.46 9.77
CA ILE A 270 0.16 -22.46 11.13
C ILE A 270 -0.76 -23.66 11.32
N ILE A 271 -1.64 -23.96 10.36
CA ILE A 271 -2.52 -25.14 10.43
C ILE A 271 -1.68 -26.43 10.50
N LEU A 272 -0.63 -26.54 9.67
CA LEU A 272 0.28 -27.68 9.70
C LEU A 272 1.00 -27.81 11.05
N LEU A 273 1.43 -26.69 11.63
CA LEU A 273 1.99 -26.65 12.99
C LEU A 273 1.00 -27.11 14.06
N CYS A 274 -0.27 -26.68 13.98
CA CYS A 274 -1.30 -27.13 14.92
C CYS A 274 -1.52 -28.64 14.83
N ILE A 275 -1.62 -29.19 13.61
CA ILE A 275 -1.77 -30.63 13.39
C ILE A 275 -0.55 -31.40 13.93
N ALA A 276 0.67 -30.94 13.62
CA ALA A 276 1.90 -31.56 14.10
C ALA A 276 1.99 -31.56 15.64
N ASN A 277 1.58 -30.47 16.29
CA ASN A 277 1.53 -30.39 17.75
C ASN A 277 0.46 -31.31 18.37
N LEU A 278 -0.73 -31.41 17.75
CA LEU A 278 -1.76 -32.35 18.22
C LEU A 278 -1.30 -33.80 18.14
N ILE A 279 -0.64 -34.19 17.04
CA ILE A 279 -0.05 -35.53 16.88
C ILE A 279 1.02 -35.77 17.95
N LEU A 280 1.86 -34.77 18.23
CA LEU A 280 2.89 -34.88 19.27
C LEU A 280 2.28 -35.10 20.66
N ILE A 281 1.22 -34.35 21.01
CA ILE A 281 0.52 -34.49 22.30
C ILE A 281 -0.10 -35.89 22.42
N PHE A 282 -0.75 -36.38 21.36
CA PHE A 282 -1.34 -37.72 21.35
C PHE A 282 -0.27 -38.81 21.56
N LEU A 283 0.88 -38.71 20.86
CA LEU A 283 2.02 -39.62 21.03
C LEU A 283 2.69 -39.53 22.42
N ILE A 284 2.53 -38.42 23.13
CA ILE A 284 3.01 -38.28 24.52
C ILE A 284 2.04 -38.97 25.48
N ASN A 285 0.74 -38.74 25.31
CA ASN A 285 -0.31 -39.31 26.16
C ASN A 285 -0.40 -40.83 26.05
N ASP A 286 -0.33 -41.40 24.85
CA ASP A 286 -0.35 -42.87 24.66
C ASP A 286 0.75 -43.61 25.45
N ARG A 287 1.91 -42.96 25.68
CA ARG A 287 3.01 -43.56 26.45
C ARG A 287 2.77 -43.48 27.97
N LEU A 288 1.96 -42.54 28.44
CA LEU A 288 1.61 -42.43 29.86
C LEU A 288 0.70 -43.58 30.29
N ASP A 289 -0.25 -43.97 29.43
CA ASP A 289 -1.18 -45.06 29.73
C ASP A 289 -0.49 -46.43 29.82
N PHE A 290 0.54 -46.69 29.01
CA PHE A 290 1.29 -47.96 29.09
C PHE A 290 2.15 -48.11 30.35
N LYS A 291 2.56 -47.01 30.99
CA LYS A 291 3.44 -47.07 32.17
C LYS A 291 2.70 -47.34 33.48
N ILE A 292 1.38 -47.14 33.52
CA ILE A 292 0.57 -47.32 34.73
C ILE A 292 0.15 -48.79 34.91
N SER A 293 0.21 -49.61 33.85
CA SER A 293 -0.28 -51.00 33.87
C SER A 293 0.77 -52.06 34.27
N ASP A 294 2.05 -51.71 34.42
CA ASP A 294 3.13 -52.69 34.67
C ASP A 294 3.54 -52.80 36.16
N ASP A 295 2.87 -52.08 37.07
CA ASP A 295 3.20 -52.04 38.51
C ASP A 295 2.23 -52.83 39.44
N ASP A 296 1.34 -53.68 38.88
CA ASP A 296 0.46 -54.61 39.65
C ASP A 296 0.87 -56.09 39.52
#